data_AF-A0A1S9BT64-F1
#
_entry.id   AF-A0A1S9BT64-F1
#
_cell.length_a   1.000
_cell.length_b   1.000
_cell.length_c   1.000
_cell.angle_alpha   90.00
_cell.angle_beta   90.00
_cell.angle_gamma   90.00
#
_symmetry.space_group_name_H-M   'P 1'
#
loop_
_entity.id
_entity.type
_entity.pdbx_description
1 polymer ?
#
loop_
_entity_poly.entity_id
_entity_poly.type
_entity_poly.pdbx_seq_one_letter_code
_entity_poly.pdbx_strand_id
1 'polypeptide(L)'
;MYISEFDIIGAGHTIYHVNKVIAETGQIIEDGTDISSLMSCFTKKEFNNPKFPRLSKEVKYLKTTEGGLNSMCTVMKYYEDIAEQRGRSEGLAEGLAEGRSVGISEGKRLSYFEMVQDGDMSVKKAAQKTNLTEEEFLKEMKLSGFNLPQEQTI
;
A
#
# COMPACT_ATOMS: atom_id res chain seq x y z
N MET A 1 2.03 -2.52 27.90
CA MET A 1 1.37 -1.23 27.62
C MET A 1 2.21 -0.52 26.57
N TYR A 2 1.61 -0.15 25.44
CA TYR A 2 2.26 0.62 24.37
C TYR A 2 1.52 1.94 24.21
N ILE A 3 2.26 3.05 24.23
CA ILE A 3 1.72 4.41 24.14
C ILE A 3 2.41 5.07 22.95
N SER A 4 1.62 5.58 22.01
CA SER A 4 2.10 6.30 20.84
C SER A 4 1.19 7.48 20.58
N GLU A 5 1.78 8.60 20.17
CA GLU A 5 1.03 9.78 19.71
C GLU A 5 0.18 9.47 18.47
N PHE A 6 0.60 8.49 17.67
CA PHE A 6 -0.07 8.05 16.46
C PHE A 6 -0.74 6.67 16.65
N ASP A 7 -1.94 6.52 16.10
CA ASP A 7 -2.65 5.24 16.08
C ASP A 7 -2.06 4.30 15.02
N ILE A 8 -1.03 3.57 15.41
CA ILE A 8 -0.32 2.62 14.55
C ILE A 8 -1.14 1.37 14.19
N ILE A 9 -2.24 1.07 14.89
CA ILE A 9 -3.09 -0.11 14.67
C ILE A 9 -4.35 0.26 13.87
N GLY A 10 -4.73 1.54 13.84
CA GLY A 10 -5.88 2.04 13.09
C GLY A 10 -7.24 1.76 13.74
N ALA A 11 -7.25 1.48 15.05
CA ALA A 11 -8.47 1.16 15.80
C ALA A 11 -9.04 2.35 16.62
N GLY A 12 -8.53 3.57 16.40
CA GLY A 12 -8.99 4.81 17.03
C GLY A 12 -8.43 5.06 18.43
N HIS A 13 -7.36 4.37 18.83
CA HIS A 13 -6.76 4.50 20.15
C HIS A 13 -5.27 4.84 20.08
N THR A 14 -4.80 5.65 21.04
CA THR A 14 -3.38 6.03 21.20
C THR A 14 -2.68 5.22 22.30
N ILE A 15 -3.44 4.44 23.07
CA ILE A 15 -2.94 3.58 24.15
C ILE A 15 -3.46 2.16 23.93
N TYR A 16 -2.53 1.21 23.80
CA TYR A 16 -2.85 -0.20 23.61
C TYR A 16 -2.31 -1.05 24.76
N HIS A 17 -3.19 -1.91 25.30
CA HIS A 17 -2.82 -3.00 26.19
C HIS A 17 -2.52 -4.24 25.37
N VAL A 18 -1.25 -4.43 25.03
CA VAL A 18 -0.79 -5.63 24.30
C VAL A 18 -0.56 -6.75 25.31
N ASN A 19 -1.42 -7.76 25.28
CA ASN A 19 -1.28 -8.98 26.09
C ASN A 19 -0.68 -10.09 25.22
N LYS A 20 0.40 -10.74 25.68
CA LYS A 20 0.93 -11.94 25.04
C LYS A 20 0.11 -13.14 25.55
N VAL A 21 -0.90 -13.56 24.80
CA VAL A 21 -1.76 -14.71 25.16
C VAL A 21 -1.70 -15.79 24.10
N ILE A 22 -1.85 -17.05 24.52
CA ILE A 22 -2.14 -18.17 23.61
C ILE A 22 -3.61 -18.05 23.22
N ALA A 23 -3.90 -17.88 21.93
CA ALA A 23 -5.25 -17.56 21.45
C ALA A 23 -6.28 -18.66 21.78
N GLU A 24 -5.83 -19.91 21.81
CA GLU A 24 -6.67 -21.09 22.03
C GLU A 24 -6.99 -21.34 23.51
N THR A 25 -6.11 -20.95 24.43
CA THR A 25 -6.23 -21.26 25.86
C THR A 25 -6.42 -20.04 26.75
N GLY A 26 -6.18 -18.83 26.24
CA GLY A 26 -6.25 -17.59 27.00
C GLY A 26 -5.13 -17.40 28.03
N GLN A 27 -4.14 -18.32 28.08
CA GLN A 27 -3.03 -18.23 29.03
C GLN A 27 -2.03 -17.13 28.65
N ILE A 28 -1.61 -16.35 29.66
CA ILE A 28 -0.62 -15.28 29.52
C ILE A 28 0.77 -15.91 29.39
N ILE A 29 1.53 -15.53 28.35
CA ILE A 29 2.83 -16.11 27.95
C ILE A 29 3.98 -15.74 28.92
N GLU A 30 3.70 -15.18 30.10
CA GLU A 30 4.67 -14.85 31.16
C GLU A 30 4.28 -15.47 32.51
N ASP A 31 3.66 -16.64 32.49
CA ASP A 31 3.15 -17.37 33.65
C ASP A 31 4.18 -18.32 34.30
N GLY A 32 5.44 -18.29 33.85
CA GLY A 32 6.52 -19.15 34.37
C GLY A 32 6.43 -20.61 33.91
N THR A 33 5.49 -20.95 33.03
CA THR A 33 5.37 -22.30 32.47
C THR A 33 6.51 -22.66 31.52
N ASP A 34 6.57 -23.94 31.17
CA ASP A 34 7.46 -24.46 30.13
C ASP A 34 7.18 -23.80 28.77
N ILE A 35 5.91 -23.48 28.48
CA ILE A 35 5.52 -22.79 27.24
C ILE A 35 6.03 -21.35 27.26
N SER A 36 5.83 -20.62 28.36
CA SER A 36 6.42 -19.28 28.55
C SER A 36 7.94 -19.30 28.38
N SER A 37 8.60 -20.29 28.99
CA SER A 37 10.04 -20.50 28.88
C SER A 37 10.49 -20.77 27.44
N LEU A 38 9.75 -21.58 26.68
CA LEU A 38 10.00 -21.87 25.28
C LEU A 38 9.80 -20.64 24.39
N MET A 39 8.68 -19.93 24.56
CA MET A 39 8.36 -18.71 23.80
C MET A 39 9.42 -17.62 24.03
N SER A 40 9.94 -17.51 25.26
CA SER A 40 11.05 -16.61 25.58
C SER A 40 12.36 -16.94 24.83
N CYS A 41 12.53 -18.15 24.31
CA CYS A 41 13.70 -18.50 23.51
C CYS A 41 13.63 -17.86 22.11
N PHE A 42 12.45 -17.73 21.52
CA PHE A 42 12.28 -17.16 20.17
C PHE A 42 12.48 -15.65 20.11
N THR A 43 12.40 -14.95 21.23
CA THR A 43 12.66 -13.50 21.30
C THR A 43 14.15 -13.17 21.45
N LYS A 44 14.99 -14.17 21.79
CA LYS A 44 16.43 -13.97 22.02
C LYS A 44 17.21 -14.13 20.72
N LYS A 45 18.12 -13.18 20.46
CA LYS A 45 19.01 -13.21 19.30
C LYS A 45 19.88 -14.47 19.29
N GLU A 46 20.41 -14.86 20.43
CA GLU A 46 21.12 -16.12 20.64
C GLU A 46 20.73 -16.69 22.00
N PHE A 47 20.63 -18.01 22.08
CA PHE A 47 20.36 -18.69 23.34
C PHE A 47 20.91 -20.12 23.31
N ASN A 48 21.31 -20.58 24.48
CA ASN A 48 21.56 -21.99 24.76
C ASN A 48 20.79 -22.34 26.03
N ASN A 49 19.70 -23.09 25.87
CA ASN A 49 18.79 -23.41 26.95
C ASN A 49 18.88 -24.91 27.27
N PRO A 50 19.43 -25.30 28.43
CA PRO A 50 19.53 -26.70 28.85
C PRO A 50 18.18 -27.42 28.91
N LYS A 51 17.08 -26.68 29.12
CA LYS A 51 15.71 -27.22 29.12
C LYS A 51 15.20 -27.58 27.72
N PHE A 52 15.73 -26.92 26.68
CA PHE A 52 15.37 -27.13 25.28
C PHE A 52 16.60 -27.38 24.40
N PRO A 53 17.37 -28.46 24.66
CA PRO A 53 18.67 -28.68 24.02
C PRO A 53 18.56 -28.93 22.51
N ARG A 54 17.48 -29.59 22.07
CA ARG A 54 17.21 -29.80 20.64
C ARG A 54 17.00 -28.47 19.92
N LEU A 55 16.16 -27.59 20.47
CA LEU A 55 15.90 -26.28 19.90
C LEU A 55 17.17 -25.43 19.85
N SER A 56 17.95 -25.41 20.94
CA SER A 56 19.22 -24.67 20.97
C SER A 56 20.22 -25.18 19.94
N LYS A 57 20.28 -26.49 19.70
CA LYS A 57 21.15 -27.08 18.67
C LYS A 57 20.70 -26.67 17.26
N GLU A 58 19.41 -26.78 16.95
CA GLU A 58 18.88 -26.47 15.61
C GLU A 58 18.96 -24.98 15.30
N VAL A 59 18.62 -24.10 16.25
CA VAL A 59 18.76 -22.64 16.05
C VAL A 59 20.22 -22.26 15.85
N LYS A 60 21.14 -22.90 16.59
CA LYS A 60 22.58 -22.70 16.38
C LYS A 60 23.00 -23.17 15.00
N TYR A 61 22.55 -24.34 14.55
CA TYR A 61 22.83 -24.85 13.20
C TYR A 61 22.38 -23.86 12.13
N LEU A 62 21.12 -23.42 12.18
CA LEU A 62 20.52 -22.50 11.20
C LEU A 62 21.22 -21.14 11.14
N LYS A 63 21.77 -20.66 12.27
CA LYS A 63 22.41 -19.34 12.36
C LYS A 63 23.91 -19.33 12.07
N THR A 64 24.60 -20.45 12.28
CA THR A 64 26.08 -20.46 12.32
C THR A 64 26.72 -21.39 11.31
N THR A 65 25.98 -22.39 10.80
CA THR A 65 26.54 -23.32 9.81
C THR A 65 26.22 -22.86 8.41
N GLU A 66 27.14 -23.14 7.48
CA GLU A 66 26.98 -22.82 6.07
C GLU A 66 25.70 -23.44 5.47
N GLY A 67 25.39 -24.71 5.81
CA GLY A 67 24.16 -25.37 5.38
C GLY A 67 22.88 -24.74 5.95
N GLY A 68 22.92 -24.31 7.21
CA GLY A 68 21.82 -23.59 7.86
C GLY A 68 21.59 -22.21 7.26
N LEU A 69 22.66 -21.45 7.05
CA LEU A 69 22.64 -20.12 6.41
C LEU A 69 22.13 -20.20 4.97
N ASN A 70 22.61 -21.18 4.20
CA ASN A 70 22.14 -21.37 2.82
C ASN A 70 20.63 -21.66 2.76
N SER A 71 20.13 -22.52 3.65
CA SER A 71 18.70 -22.83 3.74
C SER A 71 17.86 -21.58 4.05
N MET A 72 18.33 -20.75 4.99
CA MET A 72 17.64 -19.50 5.32
C MET A 72 17.74 -18.45 4.21
N CYS A 73 18.87 -18.35 3.52
CA CYS A 73 19.03 -17.50 2.34
C CYS A 73 18.04 -17.88 1.23
N THR A 74 17.82 -19.19 0.98
CA THR A 74 16.82 -19.64 0.00
C THR A 74 15.41 -19.22 0.38
N VAL A 75 15.03 -19.38 1.65
CA VAL A 75 13.71 -18.97 2.14
C VAL A 75 13.52 -17.46 2.02
N MET A 76 14.54 -16.66 2.38
CA MET A 76 14.46 -15.21 2.28
C MET A 76 14.29 -14.76 0.83
N LYS A 77 15.08 -15.31 -0.10
CA LYS A 77 14.94 -15.04 -1.54
C LYS A 77 13.54 -15.35 -2.06
N TYR A 78 12.96 -16.48 -1.66
CA TYR A 78 11.60 -16.84 -2.06
C TYR A 78 10.56 -15.80 -1.59
N TYR A 79 10.67 -15.29 -0.37
CA TYR A 79 9.79 -14.23 0.11
C TYR A 79 10.01 -12.89 -0.60
N GLU A 80 11.27 -12.53 -0.88
CA GLU A 80 11.63 -11.34 -1.66
C GLU A 80 11.04 -11.41 -3.07
N ASP A 81 11.19 -12.55 -3.76
CA ASP A 81 10.64 -12.77 -5.10
C ASP A 81 9.11 -12.63 -5.12
N ILE A 82 8.42 -13.20 -4.13
CA ILE A 82 6.96 -13.07 -4.01
C ILE A 82 6.56 -11.63 -3.74
N ALA A 83 7.23 -10.95 -2.81
CA ALA A 83 6.93 -9.57 -2.46
C ALA A 83 7.17 -8.64 -3.65
N GLU A 84 8.26 -8.83 -4.40
CA GLU A 84 8.58 -8.08 -5.61
C GLU A 84 7.55 -8.32 -6.71
N GLN A 85 7.18 -9.58 -6.97
CA GLN A 85 6.16 -9.91 -7.97
C GLN A 85 4.81 -9.29 -7.62
N ARG A 86 4.38 -9.38 -6.35
CA ARG A 86 3.15 -8.75 -5.88
C ARG A 86 3.20 -7.24 -6.05
N GLY A 87 4.24 -6.59 -5.52
CA GLY A 87 4.40 -5.14 -5.62
C GLY A 87 4.43 -4.64 -7.07
N ARG A 88 5.08 -5.38 -7.98
CA ARG A 88 5.04 -5.07 -9.42
C ARG A 88 3.66 -5.23 -10.02
N SER A 89 2.96 -6.32 -9.70
CA SER A 89 1.62 -6.59 -10.23
C SER A 89 0.58 -5.58 -9.76
N GLU A 90 0.63 -5.21 -8.48
CA GLU A 90 -0.25 -4.22 -7.85
C GLU A 90 0.05 -2.83 -8.42
N GLY A 91 1.33 -2.42 -8.44
CA GLY A 91 1.73 -1.13 -8.99
C GLY A 91 1.40 -0.98 -10.48
N LEU A 92 1.55 -2.05 -11.28
CA LEU A 92 1.14 -2.03 -12.68
C LEU A 92 -0.37 -1.92 -12.83
N ALA A 93 -1.15 -2.67 -12.04
CA ALA A 93 -2.61 -2.63 -12.09
C ALA A 93 -3.15 -1.26 -11.68
N GLU A 94 -2.64 -0.67 -10.61
CA GLU A 94 -3.00 0.66 -10.13
C GLU A 94 -2.61 1.74 -11.17
N GLY A 95 -1.37 1.71 -11.66
CA GLY A 95 -0.90 2.66 -12.66
C GLY A 95 -1.68 2.59 -13.98
N LEU A 96 -2.07 1.40 -14.43
CA LEU A 96 -2.92 1.24 -15.61
C LEU A 96 -4.34 1.75 -15.36
N ALA A 97 -4.91 1.49 -14.18
CA ALA A 97 -6.25 1.96 -13.84
C ALA A 97 -6.30 3.50 -13.75
N GLU A 98 -5.32 4.10 -13.08
CA GLU A 98 -5.20 5.56 -12.95
C GLU A 98 -4.93 6.20 -14.32
N GLY A 99 -3.92 5.72 -15.05
CA GLY A 99 -3.58 6.22 -16.38
C GLY A 99 -4.74 6.13 -17.36
N ARG A 100 -5.53 5.05 -17.32
CA ARG A 100 -6.73 4.91 -18.14
C ARG A 100 -7.82 5.89 -17.73
N SER A 101 -8.05 6.09 -16.44
CA SER A 101 -9.05 7.03 -15.92
C SER A 101 -8.73 8.47 -16.32
N VAL A 102 -7.46 8.88 -16.13
CA VAL A 102 -6.96 10.20 -16.52
C VAL A 102 -7.04 10.37 -18.03
N GLY A 103 -6.53 9.41 -18.81
CA GLY A 103 -6.54 9.48 -20.27
C GLY A 103 -7.95 9.54 -20.88
N ILE A 104 -8.93 8.82 -20.33
CA ILE A 104 -10.33 8.93 -20.76
C ILE A 104 -10.89 10.33 -20.45
N SER A 105 -10.59 10.86 -19.27
CA SER A 105 -11.07 12.17 -18.85
C SER A 105 -10.46 13.28 -19.72
N GLU A 106 -9.16 13.25 -19.95
CA GLU A 106 -8.46 14.17 -20.85
C GLU A 106 -8.96 14.06 -22.29
N GLY A 107 -9.08 12.85 -22.85
CA GLY A 107 -9.60 12.65 -24.19
C GLY A 107 -11.02 13.19 -24.36
N LYS A 108 -11.89 12.96 -23.37
CA LYS A 108 -13.26 13.49 -23.37
C LYS A 108 -13.28 15.03 -23.36
N ARG A 109 -12.36 15.67 -22.65
CA ARG A 109 -12.23 17.14 -22.62
C ARG A 109 -11.77 17.69 -23.96
N LEU A 110 -10.76 17.07 -24.57
CA LEU A 110 -10.29 17.45 -25.91
C LEU A 110 -11.41 17.35 -26.95
N SER A 111 -12.21 16.28 -26.92
CA SER A 111 -13.39 16.17 -27.78
C SER A 111 -14.40 17.28 -27.56
N TYR A 112 -14.61 17.74 -26.32
CA TYR A 112 -15.50 18.87 -26.07
C TYR A 112 -14.90 20.21 -26.51
N PHE A 113 -13.59 20.39 -26.43
CA PHE A 113 -12.92 21.57 -27.00
C PHE A 113 -13.14 21.63 -28.51
N GLU A 114 -12.94 20.52 -29.21
CA GLU A 114 -13.19 20.40 -30.65
C GLU A 114 -14.65 20.74 -31.01
N MET A 115 -15.62 20.10 -30.33
CA MET A 115 -17.06 20.38 -30.56
C MET A 115 -17.47 21.83 -30.29
N VAL A 116 -16.83 22.50 -29.32
CA VAL A 116 -17.09 23.92 -29.04
C VAL A 116 -16.44 24.81 -30.09
N GLN A 117 -15.24 24.48 -30.54
CA GLN A 117 -14.54 25.20 -31.61
C GLN A 117 -15.34 25.15 -32.93
N ASP A 118 -15.88 23.97 -33.25
CA ASP A 118 -16.63 23.74 -34.48
C ASP A 118 -18.06 24.32 -34.41
N GLY A 119 -18.48 24.79 -33.23
CA GLY A 119 -19.79 25.40 -33.00
C GLY A 119 -20.93 24.39 -32.78
N ASP A 120 -20.62 23.09 -32.72
CA ASP A 120 -21.60 22.01 -32.47
C ASP A 120 -22.09 21.98 -31.00
N MET A 121 -21.36 22.65 -30.09
CA MET A 121 -21.69 22.70 -28.68
C MET A 121 -21.44 24.08 -28.07
N SER A 122 -22.32 24.50 -27.16
CA SER A 122 -22.11 25.72 -26.38
C SER A 122 -21.11 25.50 -25.24
N VAL A 123 -20.33 26.55 -24.94
CA VAL A 123 -19.35 26.58 -23.82
C VAL A 123 -19.99 26.15 -22.51
N LYS A 124 -21.17 26.69 -22.19
CA LYS A 124 -21.93 26.35 -20.99
C LYS A 124 -22.23 24.85 -20.87
N LYS A 125 -22.66 24.22 -21.97
CA LYS A 125 -22.99 22.78 -21.98
C LYS A 125 -21.71 21.94 -21.85
N ALA A 126 -20.62 22.35 -22.49
CA ALA A 126 -19.34 21.67 -22.42
C ALA A 126 -18.72 21.76 -21.02
N ALA A 127 -18.70 22.95 -20.41
CA ALA A 127 -18.22 23.20 -19.05
C ALA A 127 -18.99 22.36 -18.00
N GLN A 128 -20.32 22.29 -18.12
CA GLN A 128 -21.13 21.40 -17.29
C GLN A 128 -20.77 19.91 -17.47
N LYS A 129 -20.44 19.47 -18.69
CA LYS A 129 -20.07 18.07 -18.98
C LYS A 129 -18.67 17.69 -18.52
N THR A 130 -17.78 18.66 -18.36
CA THR A 130 -16.42 18.49 -17.82
C THR A 130 -16.33 18.83 -16.34
N ASN A 131 -17.42 19.27 -15.72
CA ASN A 131 -17.48 19.69 -14.32
C ASN A 131 -16.54 20.89 -14.01
N LEU A 132 -16.35 21.77 -15.00
CA LEU A 132 -15.57 23.00 -14.90
C LEU A 132 -16.49 24.22 -14.94
N THR A 133 -15.98 25.36 -14.50
CA THR A 133 -16.60 26.64 -14.86
C THR A 133 -16.36 26.98 -16.33
N GLU A 134 -17.17 27.87 -16.91
CA GLU A 134 -17.01 28.31 -18.30
C GLU A 134 -15.65 28.99 -18.51
N GLU A 135 -15.17 29.76 -17.53
CA GLU A 135 -13.86 30.41 -17.56
C GLU A 135 -12.70 29.41 -17.55
N GLU A 136 -12.75 28.41 -16.67
CA GLU A 136 -11.74 27.34 -16.59
C GLU A 136 -11.73 26.50 -17.88
N PHE A 137 -12.91 26.19 -18.41
CA PHE A 137 -13.04 25.47 -19.67
C PHE A 137 -12.36 26.23 -20.82
N LEU A 138 -12.65 27.52 -20.98
CA LEU A 138 -12.04 28.36 -22.04
C LEU A 138 -10.53 28.53 -21.84
N LYS A 139 -10.07 28.67 -20.58
CA LYS A 139 -8.64 28.72 -20.26
C LYS A 139 -7.92 27.45 -20.70
N GLU A 140 -8.47 26.29 -20.36
CA GLU A 140 -7.87 25.00 -20.73
C GLU A 140 -7.96 24.73 -22.23
N MET A 141 -9.09 25.07 -22.86
CA MET A 141 -9.27 25.00 -24.31
C MET A 141 -8.16 25.78 -25.05
N LYS A 142 -7.88 27.01 -24.60
CA LYS A 142 -6.81 27.85 -25.15
C LYS A 142 -5.42 27.26 -24.89
N LEU A 143 -5.17 26.73 -23.69
CA LEU A 143 -3.90 26.08 -23.34
C LEU A 143 -3.64 24.82 -24.19
N SER A 144 -4.70 24.08 -24.52
CA SER A 144 -4.64 22.92 -25.41
C SER A 144 -4.56 23.27 -26.90
N GLY A 145 -4.53 24.57 -27.26
CA GLY A 145 -4.32 25.04 -28.63
C GLY A 145 -5.57 25.17 -29.50
N PHE A 146 -6.77 25.05 -28.91
CA PHE A 146 -8.05 25.24 -29.63
C PHE A 146 -8.45 26.71 -29.71
N ASN A 147 -9.19 27.07 -30.76
CA ASN A 147 -9.69 28.43 -30.97
C ASN A 147 -10.94 28.67 -30.13
N LEU A 148 -10.95 29.77 -29.37
CA LEU A 148 -12.12 30.15 -28.60
C LEU A 148 -13.29 30.49 -29.54
N PRO A 149 -14.53 30.07 -29.20
CA PRO A 149 -15.69 30.45 -29.97
C PRO A 149 -15.81 31.98 -29.98
N GLN A 150 -16.05 32.56 -31.16
CA GLN A 150 -16.29 34.00 -31.26
C GLN A 150 -17.54 34.33 -30.43
N GLU A 151 -17.44 35.31 -29.52
CA GLU A 151 -18.60 35.82 -28.78
C GLU A 151 -19.73 36.06 -29.79
N GLN A 152 -20.85 35.35 -29.65
CA GLN A 152 -22.05 35.67 -30.41
C GLN A 152 -22.54 37.02 -29.91
N THR A 153 -22.02 38.09 -30.53
CA THR A 153 -22.54 39.44 -30.40
C THR A 153 -23.95 39.44 -30.96
N ILE A 154 -24.95 39.53 -30.08
CA ILE A 154 -26.28 40.03 -30.41
C ILE A 154 -26.39 41.42 -29.82
#